data_AF-A0A7W6DPQ7-F1
#
_entry.id   AF-A0A7W6DPQ7-F1
#
_cell.length_a   1.000
_cell.length_b   1.000
_cell.length_c   1.000
_cell.angle_alpha   90.00
_cell.angle_beta   90.00
_cell.angle_gamma   90.00
#
_symmetry.space_group_name_H-M   'P 1'
#
loop_
_entity.id
_entity.type
_entity.pdbx_description
1 polymer ?
#
loop_
_entity_poly.entity_id
_entity_poly.type
_entity_poly.pdbx_seq_one_letter_code
_entity_poly.pdbx_strand_id
1 'polypeptide(L)'
;MSDVTKHDQSLVSQIPAGGIPTPTTPKAKLRRAALLTLARLAPGPTARLLARRSLYASHGFLDGLTDRGDKRFKVVQLAPDLAVLRHAPAGATGPRVLLVPGHNGHYRQFARLLRSLEKAQARVDVIVLPGHMKADHTVCSMRHTTHAILRAVAAEGPYDSMVTHCVAGNSALAALEEGLKIPRIAMISTPLDLVRLARLSGMHYGLSGPRLDRFVAELDALCTPYHLDTPWQPIAESRTEEILIAHSKEDYAAPVQDVKRFAELSDSARIALFDRAGHNTILSNKHAAAEVTAFLMAPKV
;
A
#
# COMPACT_ATOMS: atom_id res chain seq x y z
N MET A 1 12.06 16.48 19.44
CA MET A 1 10.76 16.10 20.01
C MET A 1 9.73 17.10 19.52
N SER A 2 9.24 16.93 18.29
CA SER A 2 8.17 17.75 17.73
C SER A 2 6.83 17.28 18.28
N ASP A 3 6.02 18.25 18.69
CA ASP A 3 4.78 18.10 19.42
C ASP A 3 3.69 17.41 18.56
N VAL A 4 3.53 16.09 18.73
CA VAL A 4 2.55 15.22 18.05
C VAL A 4 1.09 15.60 18.38
N THR A 5 0.85 16.53 19.32
CA THR A 5 -0.50 16.82 19.83
C THR A 5 -1.29 17.86 19.04
N LYS A 6 -0.69 18.59 18.08
CA LYS A 6 -1.38 19.69 17.37
C LYS A 6 -2.10 19.33 16.06
N HIS A 7 -2.10 18.07 15.63
CA HIS A 7 -2.74 17.66 14.36
C HIS A 7 -4.19 17.12 14.48
N ASP A 8 -4.79 17.11 15.68
CA ASP A 8 -6.02 16.34 15.94
C ASP A 8 -7.30 16.96 15.33
N GLN A 9 -7.39 18.29 15.17
CA GLN A 9 -8.62 18.93 14.70
C GLN A 9 -8.72 19.13 13.17
N SER A 10 -7.59 19.30 12.47
CA SER A 10 -7.58 19.48 11.00
C SER A 10 -7.78 18.17 10.24
N LEU A 11 -7.48 17.04 10.87
CA LEU A 11 -7.70 15.71 10.31
C LEU A 11 -9.19 15.37 10.22
N VAL A 12 -9.98 15.74 11.22
CA VAL A 12 -11.43 15.45 11.29
C VAL A 12 -12.22 16.26 10.25
N SER A 13 -11.82 17.51 9.98
CA SER A 13 -12.50 18.38 9.01
C SER A 13 -12.25 18.01 7.54
N GLN A 14 -11.24 17.18 7.27
CA GLN A 14 -10.91 16.68 5.93
C GLN A 14 -11.48 15.29 5.63
N ILE A 15 -12.14 14.65 6.60
CA ILE A 15 -12.88 13.41 6.38
C ILE A 15 -14.24 13.81 5.79
N PRO A 16 -14.59 13.42 4.55
CA PRO A 16 -15.88 13.78 3.97
C PRO A 16 -17.03 13.33 4.87
N ALA A 17 -18.13 14.07 4.86
CA ALA A 17 -19.35 13.76 5.62
C ALA A 17 -19.84 12.33 5.29
N GLY A 18 -19.43 11.36 6.12
CA GLY A 18 -19.59 9.92 5.88
C GLY A 18 -18.38 9.04 6.25
N GLY A 19 -17.22 9.62 6.54
CA GLY A 19 -15.95 8.86 6.60
C GLY A 19 -15.60 8.11 7.89
N ILE A 20 -16.49 8.03 8.86
CA ILE A 20 -16.45 6.96 9.87
C ILE A 20 -17.83 6.29 9.86
N PRO A 21 -17.94 5.04 9.37
CA PRO A 21 -19.23 4.38 9.32
C PRO A 21 -19.83 4.31 10.73
N THR A 22 -20.94 5.01 10.94
CA THR A 22 -21.73 4.85 12.15
C THR A 22 -22.42 3.48 12.09
N PRO A 23 -22.34 2.66 13.14
CA PRO A 23 -23.00 1.37 13.12
C PRO A 23 -24.51 1.56 12.96
N THR A 24 -25.07 1.10 11.85
CA THR A 24 -26.50 1.29 11.54
C THR A 24 -27.37 0.20 12.18
N THR A 25 -26.86 -1.02 12.32
CA THR A 25 -27.61 -2.15 12.89
C THR A 25 -27.41 -2.30 14.40
N PRO A 26 -28.41 -2.82 15.16
CA PRO A 26 -28.27 -3.08 16.60
C PRO A 26 -27.07 -3.96 16.93
N LYS A 27 -26.83 -5.01 16.14
CA LYS A 27 -25.67 -5.92 16.29
C LYS A 27 -24.34 -5.18 16.12
N ALA A 28 -24.24 -4.29 15.14
CA ALA A 28 -23.04 -3.49 14.92
C ALA A 28 -22.84 -2.46 16.03
N LYS A 29 -23.91 -1.83 16.52
CA LYS A 29 -23.88 -0.91 17.67
C LYS A 29 -23.41 -1.61 18.94
N LEU A 30 -23.93 -2.81 19.23
CA LEU A 30 -23.52 -3.62 20.37
C LEU A 30 -22.03 -4.02 20.28
N ARG A 31 -21.58 -4.48 19.11
CA ARG A 31 -20.16 -4.79 18.88
C ARG A 31 -19.26 -3.57 19.08
N ARG A 32 -19.67 -2.40 18.58
CA ARG A 32 -18.96 -1.13 18.79
C ARG A 32 -18.89 -0.78 20.27
N ALA A 33 -20.01 -0.86 20.99
CA ALA A 33 -20.05 -0.58 22.43
C ALA A 33 -19.13 -1.53 23.21
N ALA A 34 -19.20 -2.83 22.94
CA ALA A 34 -18.33 -3.82 23.58
C ALA A 34 -16.84 -3.53 23.34
N LEU A 35 -16.45 -3.23 22.11
CA LEU A 35 -15.08 -2.86 21.76
C LEU A 35 -14.63 -1.60 22.50
N LEU A 36 -15.47 -0.56 22.56
CA LEU A 36 -15.13 0.69 23.24
C LEU A 36 -15.05 0.51 24.77
N THR A 37 -15.87 -0.35 25.35
CA THR A 37 -15.77 -0.73 26.76
C THR A 37 -14.45 -1.45 27.03
N LEU A 38 -14.07 -2.43 26.20
CA LEU A 38 -12.77 -3.10 26.30
C LEU A 38 -11.61 -2.12 26.15
N ALA A 39 -11.69 -1.18 25.22
CA ALA A 39 -10.66 -0.16 25.02
C ALA A 39 -10.53 0.81 26.21
N ARG A 40 -11.55 0.91 27.07
CA ARG A 40 -11.50 1.67 28.34
C ARG A 40 -10.95 0.83 29.48
N LEU A 41 -11.41 -0.42 29.62
CA LEU A 41 -11.04 -1.29 30.74
C LEU A 41 -9.64 -1.92 30.59
N ALA A 42 -9.23 -2.19 29.35
CA ALA A 42 -7.96 -2.83 29.01
C ALA A 42 -7.32 -2.15 27.78
N PRO A 43 -6.89 -0.88 27.90
CA PRO A 43 -6.46 -0.06 26.76
C PRO A 43 -5.25 -0.65 26.01
N GLY A 44 -4.24 -1.13 26.73
CA GLY A 44 -3.03 -1.72 26.12
C GLY A 44 -3.33 -2.99 25.31
N PRO A 45 -3.89 -4.05 25.92
CA PRO A 45 -4.26 -5.27 25.22
C PRO A 45 -5.23 -5.02 24.05
N THR A 46 -6.21 -4.13 24.23
CA THR A 46 -7.17 -3.80 23.18
C THR A 46 -6.49 -3.09 22.00
N ALA A 47 -5.63 -2.10 22.27
CA ALA A 47 -4.89 -1.42 21.22
C ALA A 47 -4.00 -2.38 20.42
N ARG A 48 -3.26 -3.26 21.11
CA ARG A 48 -2.42 -4.29 20.46
C ARG A 48 -3.24 -5.24 19.60
N LEU A 49 -4.37 -5.72 20.11
CA LEU A 49 -5.27 -6.59 19.35
C LEU A 49 -5.78 -5.90 18.08
N LEU A 50 -6.23 -4.65 18.21
CA LEU A 50 -6.78 -3.90 17.08
C LEU A 50 -5.70 -3.53 16.06
N ALA A 51 -4.51 -3.13 16.49
CA ALA A 51 -3.38 -2.82 15.60
C ALA A 51 -2.96 -4.04 14.78
N ARG A 52 -2.84 -5.22 15.41
CA ARG A 52 -2.57 -6.47 14.70
C ARG A 52 -3.70 -6.81 13.72
N ARG A 53 -4.95 -6.71 14.18
CA ARG A 53 -6.12 -6.99 13.35
C ARG A 53 -6.22 -6.08 12.13
N SER A 54 -5.87 -4.81 12.24
CA SER A 54 -5.86 -3.89 11.09
C SER A 54 -4.80 -4.21 10.05
N LEU A 55 -3.86 -5.11 10.37
CA LEU A 55 -2.79 -5.57 9.49
C LEU A 55 -2.94 -7.05 9.09
N TYR A 56 -4.05 -7.71 9.48
CA TYR A 56 -4.31 -9.07 9.06
C TYR A 56 -4.79 -9.13 7.61
N ALA A 57 -4.18 -10.02 6.84
CA ALA A 57 -4.75 -10.40 5.56
C ALA A 57 -6.16 -11.00 5.81
N SER A 58 -7.15 -10.44 5.12
CA SER A 58 -8.54 -10.91 5.23
C SER A 58 -8.82 -12.07 4.28
N HIS A 59 -7.90 -12.37 3.36
CA HIS A 59 -7.97 -13.45 2.39
C HIS A 59 -6.58 -13.96 2.06
N GLY A 60 -6.49 -15.25 1.73
CA GLY A 60 -5.37 -15.83 0.99
C GLY A 60 -5.83 -16.07 -0.45
N PHE A 61 -4.97 -15.80 -1.42
CA PHE A 61 -5.36 -15.93 -2.83
C PHE A 61 -4.59 -16.97 -3.63
N LEU A 62 -3.50 -17.55 -3.09
CA LEU A 62 -2.79 -18.62 -3.80
C LEU A 62 -3.58 -19.92 -3.81
N ASP A 63 -4.15 -20.33 -2.66
CA ASP A 63 -4.98 -21.53 -2.58
C ASP A 63 -6.09 -21.47 -3.66
N GLY A 64 -6.76 -20.32 -3.77
CA GLY A 64 -7.81 -20.10 -4.77
C GLY A 64 -7.33 -20.03 -6.22
N LEU A 65 -6.03 -19.82 -6.48
CA LEU A 65 -5.42 -19.75 -7.81
C LEU A 65 -4.95 -21.14 -8.27
N THR A 66 -4.35 -21.91 -7.36
CA THR A 66 -3.97 -23.32 -7.60
C THR A 66 -5.20 -24.18 -7.80
N ASP A 67 -6.26 -23.96 -7.02
CA ASP A 67 -7.48 -24.77 -7.07
C ASP A 67 -8.35 -24.46 -8.30
N ARG A 68 -8.37 -23.19 -8.75
CA ARG A 68 -9.19 -22.74 -9.89
C ARG A 68 -8.46 -22.71 -11.23
N GLY A 69 -7.16 -22.98 -11.24
CA GLY A 69 -6.39 -23.15 -12.48
C GLY A 69 -6.31 -21.90 -13.35
N ASP A 70 -6.10 -20.71 -12.77
CA ASP A 70 -5.85 -19.49 -13.55
C ASP A 70 -4.46 -19.60 -14.23
N LYS A 71 -4.43 -20.22 -15.42
CA LYS A 71 -3.22 -20.50 -16.21
C LYS A 71 -2.47 -19.23 -16.63
N ARG A 72 -3.03 -18.04 -16.37
CA ARG A 72 -2.41 -16.76 -16.69
C ARG A 72 -1.12 -16.52 -15.91
N PHE A 73 -1.02 -17.06 -14.70
CA PHE A 73 0.12 -16.85 -13.82
C PHE A 73 0.86 -18.16 -13.53
N LYS A 74 2.18 -18.11 -13.60
CA LYS A 74 3.06 -19.11 -12.99
C LYS A 74 3.36 -18.66 -11.56
N VAL A 75 2.99 -19.47 -10.56
CA VAL A 75 3.39 -19.22 -9.17
C VAL A 75 4.87 -19.59 -9.02
N VAL A 76 5.68 -18.65 -8.54
CA VAL A 76 7.08 -18.87 -8.19
C VAL A 76 7.23 -18.63 -6.70
N GLN A 77 7.41 -19.71 -5.93
CA GLN A 77 7.64 -19.64 -4.49
C GLN A 77 9.08 -19.17 -4.24
N LEU A 78 9.25 -18.09 -3.49
CA LEU A 78 10.57 -17.54 -3.16
C LEU A 78 11.01 -17.94 -1.75
N ALA A 79 10.05 -18.11 -0.84
CA ALA A 79 10.27 -18.54 0.54
C ALA A 79 8.94 -19.01 1.16
N PRO A 80 8.90 -19.61 2.37
CA PRO A 80 7.65 -20.12 2.95
C PRO A 80 6.50 -19.10 3.03
N ASP A 81 6.83 -17.82 3.22
CA ASP A 81 5.91 -16.70 3.40
C ASP A 81 5.81 -15.76 2.19
N LEU A 82 6.48 -16.08 1.07
CA LEU A 82 6.63 -15.17 -0.07
C LEU A 82 6.62 -15.92 -1.40
N ALA A 83 5.83 -15.42 -2.34
CA ALA A 83 5.86 -15.84 -3.74
C ALA A 83 5.63 -14.66 -4.68
N VAL A 84 5.89 -14.90 -5.96
CA VAL A 84 5.45 -14.01 -7.04
C VAL A 84 4.53 -14.77 -8.01
N LEU A 85 3.51 -14.07 -8.50
CA LEU A 85 2.72 -14.50 -9.63
C LEU A 85 3.35 -13.94 -10.90
N ARG A 86 4.04 -14.80 -11.64
CA ARG A 86 4.71 -14.44 -12.89
C ARG A 86 3.74 -14.51 -14.06
N HIS A 87 3.64 -13.41 -14.81
CA HIS A 87 2.88 -13.31 -16.04
C HIS A 87 3.73 -12.69 -17.15
N ALA A 88 3.83 -13.39 -18.27
CA ALA A 88 4.52 -12.92 -19.46
C ALA A 88 3.76 -13.41 -20.70
N PRO A 89 3.46 -12.52 -21.68
CA PRO A 89 3.01 -12.93 -23.00
C PRO A 89 4.01 -13.89 -23.66
N ALA A 90 3.53 -14.75 -24.56
CA ALA A 90 4.41 -15.64 -25.33
C ALA A 90 5.37 -14.80 -26.18
N GLY A 91 6.67 -15.05 -26.05
CA GLY A 91 7.72 -14.29 -26.76
C GLY A 91 7.98 -12.88 -26.21
N ALA A 92 7.46 -12.53 -25.04
CA ALA A 92 7.65 -11.20 -24.45
C ALA A 92 9.13 -10.88 -24.21
N THR A 93 9.61 -9.82 -24.85
CA THR A 93 10.97 -9.25 -24.70
C THR A 93 10.99 -7.92 -23.97
N GLY A 94 9.82 -7.41 -23.56
CA GLY A 94 9.70 -6.12 -22.90
C GLY A 94 10.27 -6.08 -21.47
N PRO A 95 10.22 -4.89 -20.85
CA PRO A 95 10.70 -4.64 -19.50
C PRO A 95 10.09 -5.60 -18.47
N ARG A 96 10.88 -5.93 -17.45
CA ARG A 96 10.43 -6.65 -16.26
C ARG A 96 9.89 -5.66 -15.24
N VAL A 97 8.62 -5.84 -14.87
CA VAL A 97 7.91 -4.99 -13.93
C VAL A 97 7.57 -5.77 -12.67
N LEU A 98 7.97 -5.25 -11.52
CA LEU A 98 7.54 -5.77 -10.22
C LEU A 98 6.28 -5.01 -9.76
N LEU A 99 5.17 -5.72 -9.59
CA LEU A 99 3.92 -5.15 -9.08
C LEU A 99 3.74 -5.52 -7.61
N VAL A 100 3.60 -4.50 -6.76
CA VAL A 100 3.47 -4.64 -5.31
C VAL A 100 2.10 -4.13 -4.87
N PRO A 101 1.15 -5.02 -4.53
CA PRO A 101 -0.15 -4.63 -4.00
C PRO A 101 -0.03 -3.92 -2.65
N GLY A 102 -1.03 -3.10 -2.30
CA GLY A 102 -1.18 -2.61 -0.94
C GLY A 102 -1.60 -3.71 0.04
N HIS A 103 -1.70 -3.37 1.33
CA HIS A 103 -2.20 -4.29 2.34
C HIS A 103 -3.61 -4.83 1.96
N ASN A 104 -3.82 -6.14 2.10
CA ASN A 104 -5.04 -6.83 1.73
C ASN A 104 -5.37 -6.76 0.21
N GLY A 105 -4.38 -6.38 -0.59
CA GLY A 105 -4.47 -6.29 -2.04
C GLY A 105 -4.23 -7.62 -2.74
N HIS A 106 -4.59 -7.69 -4.02
CA HIS A 106 -4.40 -8.88 -4.86
C HIS A 106 -4.34 -8.52 -6.34
N TYR A 107 -3.77 -9.40 -7.18
CA TYR A 107 -3.57 -9.17 -8.62
C TYR A 107 -4.85 -8.71 -9.36
N ARG A 108 -6.03 -9.21 -8.99
CA ARG A 108 -7.29 -8.83 -9.66
C ARG A 108 -7.65 -7.35 -9.55
N GLN A 109 -7.21 -6.64 -8.51
CA GLN A 109 -7.40 -5.19 -8.40
C GLN A 109 -6.67 -4.45 -9.54
N PHE A 110 -5.58 -5.03 -10.02
CA PHE A 110 -4.73 -4.50 -11.08
C PHE A 110 -5.10 -5.07 -12.46
N ALA A 111 -6.25 -5.76 -12.61
CA ALA A 111 -6.59 -6.46 -13.86
C ALA A 111 -6.52 -5.55 -15.10
N ARG A 112 -6.84 -4.26 -14.95
CA ARG A 112 -6.74 -3.29 -16.06
C ARG A 112 -5.30 -2.91 -16.39
N LEU A 113 -4.48 -2.62 -15.38
CA LEU A 113 -3.06 -2.34 -15.55
C LEU A 113 -2.33 -3.56 -16.13
N LEU A 114 -2.58 -4.75 -15.60
CA LEU A 114 -1.99 -6.00 -16.09
C LEU A 114 -2.31 -6.26 -17.56
N ARG A 115 -3.58 -6.03 -18.00
CA ARG A 115 -3.92 -6.11 -19.44
C ARG A 115 -3.22 -5.06 -20.28
N SER A 116 -2.97 -3.87 -19.74
CA SER A 116 -2.27 -2.79 -20.45
C SER A 116 -0.79 -3.13 -20.63
N LEU A 117 -0.14 -3.61 -19.58
CA LEU A 117 1.25 -4.09 -19.58
C LEU A 117 1.44 -5.32 -20.50
N GLU A 118 0.50 -6.26 -20.48
CA GLU A 118 0.49 -7.43 -21.37
C GLU A 118 0.44 -7.02 -22.85
N LYS A 119 -0.42 -6.06 -23.21
CA LYS A 119 -0.45 -5.51 -24.58
C LYS A 119 0.85 -4.81 -24.96
N ALA A 120 1.53 -4.21 -23.99
CA ALA A 120 2.84 -3.59 -24.18
C ALA A 120 4.01 -4.60 -24.13
N GLN A 121 3.74 -5.90 -24.09
CA GLN A 121 4.75 -6.97 -24.06
C GLN A 121 5.65 -6.96 -22.80
N ALA A 122 5.19 -6.37 -21.70
CA ALA A 122 5.89 -6.39 -20.43
C ALA A 122 5.86 -7.80 -19.80
N ARG A 123 6.90 -8.10 -19.01
CA ARG A 123 6.95 -9.30 -18.15
C ARG A 123 6.70 -8.86 -16.71
N VAL A 124 5.62 -9.32 -16.10
CA VAL A 124 5.16 -8.82 -14.80
C VAL A 124 5.25 -9.90 -13.75
N ASP A 125 5.91 -9.60 -12.63
CA ASP A 125 5.82 -10.39 -11.41
C ASP A 125 4.98 -9.64 -10.40
N VAL A 126 3.87 -10.22 -9.93
CA VAL A 126 3.03 -9.66 -8.87
C VAL A 126 3.42 -10.29 -7.54
N ILE A 127 3.85 -9.51 -6.56
CA ILE A 127 4.18 -10.03 -5.22
C ILE A 127 2.93 -10.56 -4.53
N VAL A 128 3.05 -11.76 -3.95
CA VAL A 128 2.15 -12.27 -2.92
C VAL A 128 2.78 -11.98 -1.57
N LEU A 129 2.22 -11.00 -0.87
CA LEU A 129 2.76 -10.53 0.40
C LEU A 129 2.63 -11.58 1.51
N PRO A 130 3.49 -11.53 2.54
CA PRO A 130 3.33 -12.33 3.75
C PRO A 130 1.90 -12.28 4.29
N GLY A 131 1.39 -13.44 4.71
CA GLY A 131 0.00 -13.62 5.16
C GLY A 131 -1.08 -13.64 4.08
N HIS A 132 -0.73 -13.37 2.81
CA HIS A 132 -1.69 -13.42 1.69
C HIS A 132 -1.54 -14.68 0.83
N MET A 133 -0.59 -15.54 1.19
CA MET A 133 -0.39 -16.87 0.58
C MET A 133 -1.60 -17.76 0.87
N LYS A 134 -1.95 -17.88 2.16
CA LYS A 134 -3.06 -18.68 2.68
C LYS A 134 -3.92 -17.82 3.60
N ALA A 135 -5.17 -18.22 3.81
CA ALA A 135 -6.05 -17.52 4.75
C ALA A 135 -5.66 -17.87 6.20
N ASP A 136 -4.60 -17.25 6.74
CA ASP A 136 -4.05 -17.57 8.07
C ASP A 136 -4.09 -16.42 9.09
N HIS A 137 -4.71 -15.27 8.73
CA HIS A 137 -4.84 -14.09 9.59
C HIS A 137 -3.52 -13.66 10.25
N THR A 138 -2.41 -13.76 9.52
CA THR A 138 -1.11 -13.28 10.00
C THR A 138 -0.93 -11.79 9.71
N VAL A 139 -0.06 -11.14 10.49
CA VAL A 139 0.25 -9.70 10.35
C VAL A 139 1.06 -9.47 9.07
N CYS A 140 0.64 -8.52 8.26
CA CYS A 140 1.41 -7.96 7.16
C CYS A 140 1.52 -6.44 7.32
N SER A 141 2.56 -5.99 8.04
CA SER A 141 2.87 -4.57 8.23
C SER A 141 3.75 -4.01 7.10
N MET A 142 4.03 -2.70 7.13
CA MET A 142 4.96 -2.05 6.18
C MET A 142 6.33 -2.75 6.16
N ARG A 143 6.85 -3.15 7.34
CA ARG A 143 8.08 -3.94 7.47
C ARG A 143 8.06 -5.20 6.61
N HIS A 144 6.95 -5.94 6.67
CA HIS A 144 6.80 -7.20 5.93
C HIS A 144 6.79 -6.94 4.43
N THR A 145 6.11 -5.88 4.00
CA THR A 145 6.08 -5.46 2.59
C THR A 145 7.45 -5.00 2.10
N THR A 146 8.19 -4.18 2.87
CA THR A 146 9.54 -3.74 2.51
C THR A 146 10.49 -4.92 2.36
N HIS A 147 10.50 -5.84 3.33
CA HIS A 147 11.31 -7.06 3.24
C HIS A 147 10.88 -7.97 2.08
N ALA A 148 9.58 -8.06 1.78
CA ALA A 148 9.09 -8.83 0.63
C ALA A 148 9.59 -8.26 -0.69
N ILE A 149 9.62 -6.92 -0.84
CA ILE A 149 10.21 -6.24 -1.99
C ILE A 149 11.69 -6.61 -2.13
N LEU A 150 12.48 -6.39 -1.07
CA LEU A 150 13.92 -6.63 -1.09
C LEU A 150 14.24 -8.09 -1.44
N ARG A 151 13.54 -9.04 -0.81
CA ARG A 151 13.71 -10.48 -1.06
C ARG A 151 13.28 -10.88 -2.48
N ALA A 152 12.18 -10.32 -2.99
CA ALA A 152 11.74 -10.60 -4.35
C ALA A 152 12.73 -10.10 -5.40
N VAL A 153 13.27 -8.88 -5.21
CA VAL A 153 14.27 -8.32 -6.13
C VAL A 153 15.60 -9.07 -6.05
N ALA A 154 16.03 -9.48 -4.85
CA ALA A 154 17.23 -10.28 -4.68
C ALA A 154 17.11 -11.67 -5.34
N ALA A 155 15.94 -12.31 -5.26
CA ALA A 155 15.73 -13.66 -5.81
C ALA A 155 15.45 -13.67 -7.31
N GLU A 156 14.65 -12.73 -7.81
CA GLU A 156 14.09 -12.77 -9.17
C GLU A 156 14.48 -11.57 -10.03
N GLY A 157 15.24 -10.61 -9.50
CA GLY A 157 15.71 -9.44 -10.24
C GLY A 157 16.74 -9.78 -11.34
N PRO A 158 17.25 -8.75 -12.04
CA PRO A 158 16.87 -7.34 -11.92
C PRO A 158 15.46 -7.08 -12.49
N TYR A 159 14.80 -6.07 -11.94
CA TYR A 159 13.58 -5.49 -12.49
C TYR A 159 13.90 -4.14 -13.13
N ASP A 160 13.29 -3.87 -14.28
CA ASP A 160 13.45 -2.59 -14.97
C ASP A 160 12.59 -1.50 -14.33
N SER A 161 11.47 -1.88 -13.72
CA SER A 161 10.60 -0.95 -13.02
C SER A 161 9.76 -1.62 -11.94
N MET A 162 9.20 -0.81 -11.04
CA MET A 162 8.26 -1.23 -10.02
C MET A 162 6.98 -0.41 -10.11
N VAL A 163 5.84 -1.04 -9.81
CA VAL A 163 4.58 -0.34 -9.55
C VAL A 163 4.04 -0.76 -8.19
N THR A 164 3.68 0.23 -7.38
CA THR A 164 3.17 0.02 -6.02
C THR A 164 1.80 0.66 -5.86
N HIS A 165 1.03 0.17 -4.88
CA HIS A 165 -0.24 0.76 -4.50
C HIS A 165 -0.34 1.00 -2.99
N CYS A 166 -0.95 2.11 -2.59
CA CYS A 166 -1.22 2.42 -1.19
C CYS A 166 0.07 2.38 -0.36
N VAL A 167 0.08 1.69 0.78
CA VAL A 167 1.20 1.57 1.72
C VAL A 167 2.43 0.87 1.12
N ALA A 168 2.28 0.15 0.00
CA ALA A 168 3.43 -0.42 -0.69
C ALA A 168 4.34 0.65 -1.31
N GLY A 169 3.82 1.85 -1.60
CA GLY A 169 4.66 2.97 -2.04
C GLY A 169 5.65 3.40 -0.98
N ASN A 170 5.21 3.52 0.28
CA ASN A 170 6.11 3.79 1.41
C ASN A 170 7.10 2.64 1.64
N SER A 171 6.67 1.40 1.43
CA SER A 171 7.55 0.23 1.52
C SER A 171 8.64 0.25 0.44
N ALA A 172 8.30 0.70 -0.77
CA ALA A 172 9.27 0.88 -1.85
C ALA A 172 10.26 2.02 -1.54
N LEU A 173 9.77 3.16 -1.04
CA LEU A 173 10.64 4.26 -0.60
C LEU A 173 11.62 3.81 0.50
N ALA A 174 11.14 3.05 1.49
CA ALA A 174 11.98 2.46 2.52
C ALA A 174 13.02 1.47 1.95
N ALA A 175 12.63 0.64 0.98
CA ALA A 175 13.56 -0.28 0.33
C ALA A 175 14.67 0.46 -0.46
N LEU A 176 14.33 1.59 -1.09
CA LEU A 176 15.31 2.44 -1.78
C LEU A 176 16.33 3.04 -0.80
N GLU A 177 15.88 3.48 0.39
CA GLU A 177 16.78 3.94 1.46
C GLU A 177 17.77 2.84 1.91
N GLU A 178 17.36 1.57 1.84
CA GLU A 178 18.23 0.43 2.10
C GLU A 178 19.12 0.05 0.90
N GLY A 179 19.12 0.86 -0.16
CA GLY A 179 20.00 0.69 -1.31
C GLY A 179 19.43 -0.18 -2.43
N LEU A 180 18.12 -0.50 -2.40
CA LEU A 180 17.46 -1.16 -3.52
C LEU A 180 17.70 -0.39 -4.82
N LYS A 181 18.10 -1.10 -5.88
CA LYS A 181 18.35 -0.50 -7.21
C LYS A 181 17.24 -0.87 -8.18
N ILE A 182 16.29 0.04 -8.37
CA ILE A 182 15.27 -0.03 -9.42
C ILE A 182 15.16 1.36 -10.04
N PRO A 183 15.44 1.51 -11.35
CA PRO A 183 15.61 2.84 -11.95
C PRO A 183 14.28 3.61 -12.11
N ARG A 184 13.14 2.92 -12.03
CA ARG A 184 11.83 3.51 -12.32
C ARG A 184 10.72 2.96 -11.44
N ILE A 185 9.94 3.85 -10.82
CA ILE A 185 8.89 3.48 -9.86
C ILE A 185 7.61 4.27 -10.10
N ALA A 186 6.49 3.56 -10.31
CA ALA A 186 5.16 4.14 -10.31
C ALA A 186 4.49 3.91 -8.95
N MET A 187 4.18 4.98 -8.25
CA MET A 187 3.46 4.99 -6.97
C MET A 187 2.00 5.36 -7.20
N ILE A 188 1.09 4.41 -6.97
CA ILE A 188 -0.36 4.64 -7.16
C ILE A 188 -1.03 4.86 -5.81
N SER A 189 -1.70 6.00 -5.63
CA SER A 189 -2.46 6.32 -4.40
C SER A 189 -1.64 6.12 -3.12
N THR A 190 -0.37 6.56 -3.10
CA THR A 190 0.49 6.38 -1.90
C THR A 190 0.15 7.42 -0.84
N PRO A 191 -0.25 7.02 0.38
CA PRO A 191 -0.40 7.94 1.51
C PRO A 191 0.97 8.24 2.11
N LEU A 192 1.46 9.48 1.95
CA LEU A 192 2.76 9.89 2.49
C LEU A 192 2.72 10.19 4.00
N ASP A 193 1.58 10.67 4.52
CA ASP A 193 1.35 10.79 5.97
C ASP A 193 0.75 9.48 6.53
N LEU A 194 1.64 8.59 6.97
CA LEU A 194 1.25 7.30 7.53
C LEU A 194 0.63 7.41 8.93
N VAL A 195 1.00 8.43 9.72
CA VAL A 195 0.37 8.69 11.03
C VAL A 195 -1.10 9.06 10.84
N ARG A 196 -1.40 9.92 9.88
CA ARG A 196 -2.78 10.23 9.47
C ARG A 196 -3.53 8.99 9.05
N LEU A 197 -2.94 8.16 8.19
CA LEU A 197 -3.58 6.92 7.74
C LEU A 197 -3.88 5.97 8.91
N ALA A 198 -2.93 5.83 9.85
CA ALA A 198 -3.13 5.03 11.06
C ALA A 198 -4.24 5.61 11.95
N ARG A 199 -4.28 6.93 12.15
CA ARG A 199 -5.38 7.60 12.87
C ARG A 199 -6.72 7.35 12.22
N LEU A 200 -6.81 7.46 10.89
CA LEU A 200 -8.02 7.14 10.12
C LEU A 200 -8.45 5.69 10.39
N SER A 201 -7.53 4.72 10.35
CA SER A 201 -7.83 3.31 10.65
C SER A 201 -8.36 3.11 12.08
N GLY A 202 -7.73 3.74 13.09
CA GLY A 202 -8.19 3.65 14.48
C GLY A 202 -9.57 4.29 14.71
N MET A 203 -9.86 5.40 14.02
CA MET A 203 -11.17 6.03 14.04
C MET A 203 -12.27 5.16 13.43
N HIS A 204 -11.96 4.30 12.46
CA HIS A 204 -12.91 3.30 11.95
C HIS A 204 -13.31 2.27 13.01
N TYR A 205 -12.48 2.00 14.03
CA TYR A 205 -12.87 1.24 15.22
C TYR A 205 -13.64 2.07 16.26
N GLY A 206 -13.62 3.40 16.13
CA GLY A 206 -14.25 4.35 17.06
C GLY A 206 -13.35 4.79 18.19
N LEU A 207 -12.06 4.54 18.05
CA LEU A 207 -11.08 5.03 18.98
C LEU A 207 -10.93 6.54 18.83
N SER A 208 -10.66 7.20 19.95
CA SER A 208 -10.46 8.65 20.03
C SER A 208 -9.57 8.98 21.23
N GLY A 209 -8.92 10.15 21.20
CA GLY A 209 -8.03 10.62 22.24
C GLY A 209 -6.94 9.59 22.61
N PRO A 210 -6.66 9.38 23.92
CA PRO A 210 -5.58 8.49 24.35
C PRO A 210 -5.68 7.03 23.84
N ARG A 211 -6.89 6.54 23.56
CA ARG A 211 -7.08 5.19 23.00
C ARG A 211 -6.64 5.11 21.54
N LEU A 212 -6.87 6.18 20.78
CA LEU A 212 -6.40 6.27 19.40
C LEU A 212 -4.87 6.38 19.37
N ASP A 213 -4.30 7.22 20.23
CA ASP A 213 -2.84 7.37 20.32
C ASP A 213 -2.16 6.04 20.67
N ARG A 214 -2.75 5.28 21.61
CA ARG A 214 -2.25 3.93 21.94
C ARG A 214 -2.35 2.96 20.77
N PHE A 215 -3.44 2.99 20.01
CA PHE A 215 -3.58 2.18 18.80
C PHE A 215 -2.52 2.53 17.76
N VAL A 216 -2.28 3.82 17.51
CA VAL A 216 -1.24 4.28 16.57
C VAL A 216 0.15 3.83 17.02
N ALA A 217 0.47 3.93 18.31
CA ALA A 217 1.74 3.47 18.86
C ALA A 217 1.95 1.95 18.73
N GLU A 218 0.92 1.13 18.99
CA GLU A 218 1.03 -0.32 18.80
C GLU A 218 1.11 -0.70 17.31
N LEU A 219 0.52 0.09 16.41
CA LEU A 219 0.64 -0.10 14.96
C LEU A 219 2.04 0.28 14.46
N ASP A 220 2.60 1.39 14.94
CA ASP A 220 3.97 1.82 14.66
C ASP A 220 5.01 0.77 15.08
N ALA A 221 4.86 0.22 16.29
CA ALA A 221 5.73 -0.84 16.78
C ALA A 221 5.73 -2.11 15.90
N LEU A 222 4.63 -2.38 15.17
CA LEU A 222 4.57 -3.49 14.20
C LEU A 222 5.31 -3.18 12.89
N CYS A 223 5.65 -1.92 12.63
CA CYS A 223 6.34 -1.46 11.44
C CYS A 223 7.87 -1.29 11.63
N THR A 224 8.38 -1.35 12.87
CA THR A 224 9.83 -1.26 13.16
C THR A 224 10.69 -2.17 12.26
N PRO A 225 11.78 -1.67 11.65
CA PRO A 225 12.43 -0.37 11.92
C PRO A 225 11.82 0.83 11.17
N TYR A 226 10.79 0.62 10.36
CA TYR A 226 10.19 1.66 9.53
C TYR A 226 9.03 2.35 10.25
N HIS A 227 9.36 3.38 11.03
CA HIS A 227 8.37 4.12 11.81
C HIS A 227 7.43 4.94 10.94
N LEU A 228 6.15 5.01 11.32
CA LEU A 228 5.09 5.73 10.60
C LEU A 228 5.33 7.24 10.58
N ASP A 229 6.03 7.77 11.58
CA ASP A 229 6.37 9.19 11.71
C ASP A 229 7.70 9.56 11.06
N THR A 230 8.34 8.61 10.36
CA THR A 230 9.54 8.88 9.56
C THR A 230 9.20 9.98 8.54
N PRO A 231 9.91 11.12 8.53
CA PRO A 231 9.63 12.20 7.60
C PRO A 231 9.93 11.74 6.17
N TRP A 232 8.96 11.85 5.28
CA TRP A 232 9.08 11.43 3.89
C TRP A 232 9.80 12.47 3.03
N GLN A 233 9.90 13.73 3.48
CA GLN A 233 10.47 14.84 2.70
C GLN A 233 11.96 14.61 2.37
N PRO A 234 12.85 14.25 3.33
CA PRO A 234 14.25 13.96 3.02
C PRO A 234 14.41 12.75 2.09
N ILE A 235 13.49 11.78 2.18
CA ILE A 235 13.47 10.63 1.29
C ILE A 235 13.16 11.10 -0.13
N ALA A 236 12.15 11.96 -0.31
CA ALA A 236 11.80 12.53 -1.62
C ALA A 236 12.97 13.33 -2.23
N GLU A 237 13.57 14.22 -1.44
CA GLU A 237 14.69 15.10 -1.86
C GLU A 237 15.92 14.32 -2.35
N SER A 238 16.16 13.14 -1.79
CA SER A 238 17.33 12.33 -2.12
C SER A 238 17.08 11.30 -3.23
N ARG A 239 15.87 11.19 -3.78
CA ARG A 239 15.59 10.25 -4.88
C ARG A 239 16.27 10.66 -6.16
N THR A 240 16.74 9.66 -6.89
CA THR A 240 17.38 9.82 -8.22
C THR A 240 16.73 8.93 -9.28
N GLU A 241 15.93 7.96 -8.85
CA GLU A 241 15.12 7.10 -9.69
C GLU A 241 13.98 7.90 -10.33
N GLU A 242 13.59 7.54 -11.54
CA GLU A 242 12.41 8.13 -12.17
C GLU A 242 11.15 7.71 -11.41
N ILE A 243 10.37 8.67 -10.93
CA ILE A 243 9.18 8.43 -10.11
C ILE A 243 7.94 9.01 -10.80
N LEU A 244 6.92 8.18 -10.98
CA LEU A 244 5.56 8.62 -11.33
C LEU A 244 4.65 8.47 -10.11
N ILE A 245 4.03 9.56 -9.68
CA ILE A 245 2.96 9.52 -8.68
C ILE A 245 1.61 9.62 -9.38
N ALA A 246 0.92 8.49 -9.52
CA ALA A 246 -0.41 8.42 -10.10
C ALA A 246 -1.47 8.47 -9.00
N HIS A 247 -2.25 9.56 -8.95
CA HIS A 247 -3.05 9.88 -7.77
C HIS A 247 -4.45 10.37 -8.11
N SER A 248 -5.44 10.03 -7.28
CA SER A 248 -6.80 10.57 -7.43
C SER A 248 -6.94 11.87 -6.64
N LYS A 249 -7.60 12.89 -7.20
CA LYS A 249 -7.87 14.13 -6.46
C LYS A 249 -8.87 13.92 -5.31
N GLU A 250 -9.72 12.90 -5.41
CA GLU A 250 -10.72 12.53 -4.42
C GLU A 250 -10.27 11.40 -3.48
N ASP A 251 -8.96 11.11 -3.42
CA ASP A 251 -8.41 10.13 -2.49
C ASP A 251 -8.40 10.66 -1.06
N TYR A 252 -9.38 10.23 -0.26
CA TYR A 252 -9.51 10.66 1.15
C TYR A 252 -8.43 10.07 2.07
N ALA A 253 -7.87 8.92 1.69
CA ALA A 253 -6.88 8.21 2.49
C ALA A 253 -5.46 8.74 2.25
N ALA A 254 -5.21 9.27 1.05
CA ALA A 254 -3.95 9.89 0.65
C ALA A 254 -4.24 11.26 0.03
N PRO A 255 -4.10 12.37 0.78
CA PRO A 255 -4.44 13.70 0.26
C PRO A 255 -3.55 14.15 -0.89
N VAL A 256 -4.13 14.87 -1.85
CA VAL A 256 -3.41 15.32 -3.04
C VAL A 256 -2.31 16.35 -2.72
N GLN A 257 -2.41 17.10 -1.61
CA GLN A 257 -1.40 18.09 -1.25
C GLN A 257 -0.04 17.45 -0.91
N ASP A 258 -0.03 16.27 -0.30
CA ASP A 258 1.21 15.62 0.12
C ASP A 258 1.99 15.15 -1.12
N VAL A 259 1.28 14.57 -2.10
CA VAL A 259 1.91 14.14 -3.36
C VAL A 259 2.36 15.32 -4.21
N LYS A 260 1.64 16.44 -4.21
CA LYS A 260 2.10 17.70 -4.83
C LYS A 260 3.43 18.15 -4.25
N ARG A 261 3.51 18.17 -2.92
CA ARG A 261 4.73 18.55 -2.22
C ARG A 261 5.88 17.57 -2.50
N PHE A 262 5.61 16.28 -2.69
CA PHE A 262 6.64 15.31 -3.07
C PHE A 262 7.31 15.68 -4.40
N ALA A 263 6.55 15.99 -5.45
CA ALA A 263 7.16 16.34 -6.74
C ALA A 263 7.79 17.73 -6.78
N GLU A 264 7.42 18.64 -5.86
CA GLU A 264 8.15 19.89 -5.68
C GLU A 264 9.54 19.67 -5.07
N LEU A 265 9.73 18.58 -4.33
CA LEU A 265 10.97 18.26 -3.62
C LEU A 265 11.90 17.33 -4.40
N SER A 266 11.42 16.69 -5.47
CA SER A 266 12.15 15.65 -6.18
C SER A 266 12.12 15.90 -7.68
N ASP A 267 13.26 16.29 -8.25
CA ASP A 267 13.40 16.54 -9.69
C ASP A 267 13.15 15.29 -10.55
N SER A 268 13.31 14.10 -9.95
CA SER A 268 13.06 12.82 -10.61
C SER A 268 11.60 12.38 -10.53
N ALA A 269 10.74 13.12 -9.82
CA ALA A 269 9.34 12.79 -9.63
C ALA A 269 8.40 13.66 -10.48
N ARG A 270 7.43 13.03 -11.13
CA ARG A 270 6.31 13.70 -11.80
C ARG A 270 4.98 13.16 -11.31
N ILE A 271 3.95 14.00 -11.34
CA ILE A 271 2.61 13.66 -10.86
C ILE A 271 1.64 13.54 -12.03
N ALA A 272 0.85 12.48 -12.02
CA ALA A 272 -0.35 12.34 -12.85
C ALA A 272 -1.59 12.32 -11.95
N LEU A 273 -2.40 13.36 -12.04
CA LEU A 273 -3.63 13.49 -11.26
C LEU A 273 -4.84 13.02 -12.07
N PHE A 274 -5.70 12.23 -11.44
CA PHE A 274 -6.91 11.70 -12.03
C PHE A 274 -8.15 12.18 -11.27
N ASP A 275 -9.18 12.54 -12.02
CA ASP A 275 -10.50 12.87 -11.48
C ASP A 275 -11.40 11.62 -11.49
N ARG A 276 -12.47 11.66 -10.68
CA ARG A 276 -13.53 10.63 -10.64
C ARG A 276 -13.00 9.22 -10.34
N ALA A 277 -11.96 9.14 -9.52
CA ALA A 277 -11.50 7.91 -8.91
C ALA A 277 -11.40 8.11 -7.39
N GLY A 278 -10.99 7.07 -6.68
CA GLY A 278 -10.68 7.12 -5.26
C GLY A 278 -9.56 6.12 -4.99
N HIS A 279 -9.22 5.95 -3.72
CA HIS A 279 -8.03 5.22 -3.29
C HIS A 279 -7.80 3.86 -3.96
N ASN A 280 -8.87 3.06 -4.09
CA ASN A 280 -8.81 1.75 -4.75
C ASN A 280 -9.33 1.78 -6.19
N THR A 281 -10.29 2.65 -6.50
CA THR A 281 -10.94 2.66 -7.83
C THR A 281 -10.04 3.24 -8.92
N ILE A 282 -8.97 3.97 -8.56
CA ILE A 282 -7.92 4.40 -9.49
C ILE A 282 -7.28 3.20 -10.22
N LEU A 283 -7.15 2.04 -9.58
CA LEU A 283 -6.60 0.82 -10.19
C LEU A 283 -7.45 0.30 -11.37
N SER A 284 -8.73 0.69 -11.41
CA SER A 284 -9.67 0.37 -12.49
C SER A 284 -9.83 1.49 -13.52
N ASN A 285 -9.22 2.66 -13.29
CA ASN A 285 -9.27 3.81 -14.20
C ASN A 285 -8.41 3.52 -15.46
N LYS A 286 -9.00 3.64 -16.66
CA LYS A 286 -8.28 3.39 -17.93
C LYS A 286 -7.13 4.37 -18.15
N HIS A 287 -7.33 5.63 -17.83
CA HIS A 287 -6.35 6.68 -18.08
C HIS A 287 -5.16 6.50 -17.13
N ALA A 288 -5.43 6.18 -15.86
CA ALA A 288 -4.37 5.84 -14.91
C ALA A 288 -3.57 4.61 -15.34
N ALA A 289 -4.25 3.53 -15.74
CA ALA A 289 -3.57 2.33 -16.24
C ALA A 289 -2.70 2.60 -17.49
N ALA A 290 -3.20 3.42 -18.42
CA ALA A 290 -2.47 3.80 -19.63
C ALA A 290 -1.24 4.66 -19.31
N GLU A 291 -1.39 5.68 -18.47
CA GLU A 291 -0.30 6.57 -18.05
C GLU A 291 0.80 5.79 -17.31
N VAL A 292 0.43 4.95 -16.36
CA VAL A 292 1.37 4.08 -15.64
C VAL A 292 2.06 3.12 -16.60
N THR A 293 1.34 2.53 -17.56
CA THR A 293 1.96 1.66 -18.57
C THR A 293 2.96 2.43 -19.43
N ALA A 294 2.59 3.60 -19.95
CA ALA A 294 3.47 4.41 -20.80
C ALA A 294 4.76 4.78 -20.06
N PHE A 295 4.65 5.16 -18.79
CA PHE A 295 5.80 5.45 -17.95
C PHE A 295 6.71 4.23 -17.74
N LEU A 296 6.15 3.10 -17.31
CA LEU A 296 6.94 1.89 -17.03
C LEU A 296 7.63 1.35 -18.29
N MET A 297 7.03 1.55 -19.46
CA MET A 297 7.50 1.07 -20.75
C MET A 297 8.41 2.03 -21.50
N ALA A 298 8.63 3.25 -20.97
CA ALA A 298 9.51 4.21 -21.60
C ALA A 298 10.94 3.65 -21.74
N PRO A 299 11.69 4.02 -22.80
CA PRO A 299 13.10 3.65 -22.92
C PRO A 299 13.87 4.04 -21.66
N LYS A 300 14.97 3.34 -21.37
CA LYS A 300 15.91 3.79 -20.33
C LYS A 300 16.60 5.06 -20.85
N VAL A 301 16.61 6.11 -20.03
CA VAL A 301 17.36 7.34 -20.29
C VAL A 301 18.84 7.09 -20.03
#